data_AF-A0A2K9C613-F1
#
_entry.id   AF-A0A2K9C613-F1
#
_cell.length_a   1.000
_cell.length_b   1.000
_cell.length_c   1.000
_cell.angle_alpha   90.00
_cell.angle_beta   90.00
_cell.angle_gamma   90.00
#
_symmetry.space_group_name_H-M   'P 1'
#
loop_
_entity.id
_entity.type
_entity.pdbx_description
1 polymer ?
#
loop_
_entity_poly.entity_id
_entity_poly.type
_entity_poly.pdbx_seq_one_letter_code
_entity_poly.pdbx_strand_id
1 'polypeptide(L)'
;MAIFELASQWTDLSEADLELDLAEDNDAKAQIRVLTGKDVLHNQSDLGTDALAYTDETMCLNVAPGEEWFECPVLHEFGHALGLQHEHTHPDANIPWNEQALIATLR
;
A
#
# COMPACT_ATOMS: atom_id res chain seq x y z
N MET A 1 10.64 -12.17 -5.32
CA MET A 1 10.03 -12.33 -3.99
C MET A 1 8.52 -12.42 -4.13
N ALA A 2 7.87 -13.03 -3.15
CA ALA A 2 6.42 -12.97 -2.98
C ALA A 2 5.98 -11.65 -2.31
N ILE A 3 4.68 -11.33 -2.36
CA ILE A 3 4.11 -10.13 -1.72
C ILE A 3 4.43 -10.10 -0.23
N PHE A 4 4.20 -11.21 0.49
CA PHE A 4 4.43 -11.28 1.93
C PHE A 4 5.90 -11.10 2.30
N GLU A 5 6.83 -11.69 1.53
CA GLU A 5 8.28 -11.51 1.75
C GLU A 5 8.72 -10.05 1.61
N LEU A 6 8.11 -9.30 0.69
CA LEU A 6 8.35 -7.86 0.55
C LEU A 6 7.75 -7.09 1.73
N ALA A 7 6.51 -7.38 2.11
CA ALA A 7 5.84 -6.73 3.23
C ALA A 7 6.63 -6.88 4.54
N SER A 8 7.16 -8.08 4.82
CA SER A 8 7.97 -8.36 6.01
C SER A 8 9.25 -7.52 6.11
N GLN A 9 9.74 -6.92 5.01
CA GLN A 9 10.89 -6.03 5.09
C GLN A 9 10.63 -4.80 5.97
N TRP A 10 9.37 -4.35 6.08
CA TRP A 10 9.03 -3.27 6.99
C TRP A 10 9.37 -3.63 8.43
N THR A 11 9.01 -4.81 8.90
CA THR A 11 9.31 -5.25 10.28
C THR A 11 10.79 -5.64 10.43
N ASP A 12 11.39 -6.23 9.40
CA ASP A 12 12.77 -6.74 9.47
C ASP A 12 13.83 -5.63 9.44
N LEU A 13 13.56 -4.49 8.78
CA LEU A 13 14.57 -3.47 8.49
C LEU A 13 14.36 -2.15 9.23
N SER A 14 13.17 -1.87 9.77
CA SER A 14 12.84 -0.55 10.33
C SER A 14 12.91 -0.44 11.86
N GLU A 15 13.19 -1.56 12.56
CA GLU A 15 13.06 -1.66 14.02
C GLU A 15 11.64 -1.38 14.54
N ALA A 16 10.62 -1.38 13.67
CA ALA A 16 9.24 -1.23 14.07
C ALA A 16 8.82 -2.38 14.99
N ASP A 17 8.19 -2.03 16.11
CA ASP A 17 7.60 -2.98 17.07
C ASP A 17 6.24 -3.49 16.55
N LEU A 18 6.30 -4.20 15.43
CA LEU A 18 5.16 -4.75 14.71
C LEU A 18 5.49 -6.16 14.22
N GLU A 19 4.46 -7.00 14.14
CA GLU A 19 4.53 -8.35 13.58
C GLU A 19 3.51 -8.47 12.45
N LEU A 20 3.92 -9.08 11.34
CA LEU A 20 3.04 -9.40 10.22
C LEU A 20 2.90 -10.92 10.13
N ASP A 21 1.66 -11.38 10.21
CA ASP A 21 1.31 -12.80 10.06
C ASP A 21 0.58 -13.02 8.74
N LEU A 22 0.99 -14.07 8.01
CA LEU A 22 0.28 -14.49 6.81
C LEU A 22 -0.93 -15.35 7.20
N ALA A 23 -2.12 -14.81 6.98
CA ALA A 23 -3.37 -15.54 7.16
C ALA A 23 -3.62 -16.53 6.01
N GLU A 24 -4.53 -17.47 6.25
CA GLU A 24 -5.06 -18.34 5.20
C GLU A 24 -5.81 -17.52 4.13
N ASP A 25 -5.89 -18.09 2.93
CA ASP A 25 -6.58 -17.43 1.81
C ASP A 25 -8.06 -17.18 2.15
N ASN A 26 -8.53 -15.95 1.86
CA ASN A 26 -9.87 -15.46 2.17
C ASN A 26 -10.29 -15.54 3.67
N ASP A 27 -9.35 -15.48 4.61
CA ASP A 27 -9.71 -15.35 6.04
C ASP A 27 -10.35 -13.98 6.33
N ALA A 28 -11.64 -13.99 6.67
CA ALA A 28 -12.41 -12.80 7.02
C ALA A 28 -11.90 -12.10 8.31
N LYS A 29 -11.03 -12.73 9.09
CA LYS A 29 -10.38 -12.14 10.27
C LYS A 29 -9.09 -11.41 9.93
N ALA A 30 -8.55 -11.57 8.73
CA ALA A 30 -7.35 -10.88 8.30
C ALA A 30 -7.59 -9.35 8.33
N GLN A 31 -6.64 -8.63 8.93
CA GLN A 31 -6.73 -7.18 9.09
C GLN A 31 -6.33 -6.43 7.82
N ILE A 32 -5.39 -6.99 7.06
CA ILE A 32 -5.00 -6.54 5.73
C ILE A 32 -5.46 -7.61 4.74
N ARG A 33 -6.38 -7.26 3.83
CA ARG A 33 -6.99 -8.17 2.85
C ARG A 33 -6.63 -7.72 1.45
N VAL A 34 -5.75 -8.48 0.80
CA VAL A 34 -5.11 -8.09 -0.46
C VAL A 34 -5.83 -8.72 -1.66
N LEU A 35 -6.43 -7.89 -2.50
CA LEU A 35 -6.94 -8.29 -3.81
C LEU A 35 -5.85 -8.16 -4.87
N THR A 36 -5.66 -9.23 -5.65
CA THR A 36 -4.72 -9.26 -6.79
C THR A 36 -5.40 -9.84 -8.02
N GLY A 37 -4.89 -9.55 -9.21
CA GLY A 37 -5.35 -10.17 -10.46
C GLY A 37 -5.70 -9.17 -11.55
N LYS A 38 -6.13 -9.71 -12.71
CA LYS A 38 -6.32 -8.95 -13.96
C LYS A 38 -7.41 -7.88 -13.91
N ASP A 39 -8.34 -8.00 -12.97
CA ASP A 39 -9.46 -7.08 -12.81
C ASP A 39 -9.13 -5.93 -11.83
N VAL A 40 -7.95 -5.95 -11.20
CA VAL A 40 -7.48 -4.87 -10.35
C VAL A 40 -6.97 -3.73 -11.22
N LEU A 41 -7.54 -2.53 -11.05
CA LEU A 41 -7.24 -1.39 -11.93
C LEU A 41 -6.09 -0.51 -11.44
N HIS A 42 -5.78 -0.55 -10.14
CA HIS A 42 -4.78 0.31 -9.51
C HIS A 42 -4.14 -0.37 -8.29
N ASN A 43 -3.03 0.19 -7.84
CA ASN A 43 -2.47 -0.11 -6.52
C ASN A 43 -3.07 0.87 -5.51
N GLN A 44 -3.53 0.36 -4.37
CA GLN A 44 -4.09 1.17 -3.29
C GLN A 44 -4.12 0.35 -2.00
N SER A 45 -4.00 1.01 -0.85
CA SER A 45 -4.32 0.46 0.46
C SER A 45 -5.09 1.48 1.29
N ASP A 46 -5.92 0.97 2.20
CA ASP A 46 -6.40 1.73 3.34
C ASP A 46 -5.23 2.16 4.23
N LEU A 47 -5.43 3.24 4.99
CA LEU A 47 -4.42 3.82 5.87
C LEU A 47 -4.47 3.21 7.27
N GLY A 48 -3.46 2.40 7.62
CA GLY A 48 -3.33 1.86 8.97
C GLY A 48 -4.58 1.11 9.44
N THR A 49 -5.07 1.48 10.62
CA THR A 49 -6.25 0.83 11.24
C THR A 49 -7.59 1.21 10.59
N ASP A 50 -7.62 2.10 9.60
CA ASP A 50 -8.85 2.40 8.85
C ASP A 50 -9.36 1.14 8.12
N ALA A 51 -8.45 0.21 7.78
CA ALA A 51 -8.72 -1.12 7.24
C ALA A 51 -9.69 -1.97 8.12
N LEU A 52 -9.81 -1.65 9.41
CA LEU A 52 -10.67 -2.37 10.36
C LEU A 52 -12.13 -1.90 10.32
N ALA A 53 -12.44 -0.81 9.61
CA ALA A 53 -13.78 -0.25 9.52
C ALA A 53 -14.71 -1.04 8.59
N TYR A 54 -14.13 -1.83 7.68
CA TYR A 54 -14.85 -2.56 6.62
C TYR A 54 -14.41 -4.02 6.55
N THR A 55 -15.17 -4.83 5.80
CA THR A 55 -14.92 -6.28 5.65
C THR A 55 -14.43 -6.67 4.27
N ASP A 56 -14.51 -5.77 3.29
CA ASP A 56 -14.08 -5.99 1.90
C ASP A 56 -12.55 -5.89 1.79
N GLU A 57 -11.96 -6.04 0.60
CA GLU A 57 -10.52 -5.84 0.41
C GLU A 57 -10.05 -4.47 0.95
N THR A 58 -8.91 -4.46 1.63
CA THR A 58 -8.31 -3.24 2.21
C THR A 58 -7.09 -2.79 1.41
N MET A 59 -6.64 -3.63 0.47
CA MET A 59 -5.52 -3.37 -0.40
C MET A 59 -5.76 -4.03 -1.75
N CYS A 60 -5.41 -3.31 -2.81
CA CYS A 60 -5.42 -3.76 -4.19
C CYS A 60 -3.99 -3.66 -4.74
N LEU A 61 -3.51 -4.73 -5.38
CA LEU A 61 -2.22 -4.73 -6.08
C LEU A 61 -2.43 -5.17 -7.53
N ASN A 62 -2.21 -4.22 -8.45
CA ASN A 62 -2.20 -4.45 -9.89
C ASN A 62 -0.77 -4.68 -10.41
N VAL A 63 -0.06 -5.59 -9.76
CA VAL A 63 1.27 -6.04 -10.16
C VAL A 63 1.41 -7.53 -9.91
N ALA A 64 2.24 -8.20 -10.71
CA ALA A 64 2.50 -9.63 -10.59
C ALA A 64 3.99 -9.91 -10.30
N PRO A 65 4.31 -10.96 -9.51
CA PRO A 65 5.69 -11.37 -9.29
C PRO A 65 6.44 -11.60 -10.61
N GLY A 66 7.62 -10.99 -10.73
CA GLY A 66 8.46 -11.06 -11.94
C GLY A 66 8.30 -9.87 -12.90
N GLU A 67 7.35 -8.97 -12.67
CA GLU A 67 7.29 -7.68 -13.36
C GLU A 67 8.39 -6.74 -12.87
N GLU A 68 8.92 -5.89 -13.76
CA GLU A 68 10.03 -4.97 -13.48
C GLU A 68 9.79 -4.08 -12.26
N TRP A 69 8.54 -3.64 -12.08
CA TRP A 69 8.14 -2.71 -11.04
C TRP A 69 7.36 -3.38 -9.92
N PHE A 70 7.41 -4.71 -9.78
CA PHE A 70 6.60 -5.43 -8.80
C PHE A 70 6.86 -4.99 -7.34
N GLU A 71 8.13 -4.79 -6.97
CA GLU A 71 8.50 -4.55 -5.57
C GLU A 71 8.08 -3.17 -5.06
N CYS A 72 8.15 -2.15 -5.92
CA CYS A 72 7.88 -0.76 -5.56
C CYS A 72 6.45 -0.51 -5.02
N PRO A 73 5.36 -0.83 -5.77
CA PRO A 73 4.00 -0.65 -5.28
C PRO A 73 3.68 -1.59 -4.13
N VAL A 74 4.24 -2.81 -4.07
CA VAL A 74 4.02 -3.70 -2.91
C VAL A 74 4.55 -3.04 -1.64
N LEU A 75 5.81 -2.59 -1.62
CA LEU A 75 6.39 -1.92 -0.45
C LEU A 75 5.64 -0.63 -0.11
N HIS A 76 5.28 0.14 -1.14
CA HIS A 76 4.54 1.40 -1.01
C HIS A 76 3.16 1.19 -0.37
N GLU A 77 2.34 0.28 -0.90
CA GLU A 77 0.99 0.03 -0.39
C GLU A 77 1.03 -0.59 1.02
N PHE A 78 2.02 -1.44 1.33
CA PHE A 78 2.20 -1.89 2.70
C PHE A 78 2.63 -0.76 3.65
N GLY A 79 3.35 0.25 3.16
CA GLY A 79 3.59 1.48 3.92
C GLY A 79 2.28 2.17 4.33
N HIS A 80 1.32 2.27 3.41
CA HIS A 80 -0.03 2.76 3.72
C HIS A 80 -0.77 1.87 4.72
N ALA A 81 -0.71 0.55 4.57
CA ALA A 81 -1.31 -0.38 5.52
C ALA A 81 -0.72 -0.25 6.94
N LEU A 82 0.51 0.27 7.08
CA LEU A 82 1.15 0.59 8.36
C LEU A 82 0.89 2.03 8.85
N GLY A 83 0.15 2.83 8.09
CA GLY A 83 -0.27 4.19 8.46
C GLY A 83 0.61 5.31 7.92
N LEU A 84 1.56 5.02 7.02
CA LEU A 84 2.37 6.05 6.36
C LEU A 84 1.55 6.75 5.27
N GLN A 85 1.66 8.07 5.20
CA GLN A 85 1.05 8.87 4.14
C GLN A 85 2.06 9.13 3.01
N HIS A 86 1.61 9.72 1.92
CA HIS A 86 2.54 10.12 0.86
C HIS A 86 3.50 11.22 1.34
N GLU A 87 4.79 11.05 1.11
CA GLU A 87 5.82 12.02 1.52
C GLU A 87 5.60 13.43 0.96
N HIS A 88 4.95 13.56 -0.21
CA HIS A 88 4.65 14.86 -0.79
C HIS A 88 3.59 15.66 -0.02
N THR A 89 2.85 15.03 0.91
CA THR A 89 1.89 15.69 1.82
C THR A 89 2.49 15.96 3.21
N HIS A 90 3.76 15.65 3.44
CA HIS A 90 4.45 15.96 4.70
C HIS A 90 4.34 17.48 5.00
N PRO A 91 4.12 17.91 6.26
CA PRO A 91 3.93 19.33 6.61
C PRO A 91 5.11 20.23 6.23
N ASP A 92 6.32 19.67 6.19
CA ASP A 92 7.54 20.36 5.77
C ASP A 92 7.86 20.22 4.26
N ALA A 93 7.00 19.54 3.48
CA ALA A 93 7.20 19.40 2.04
C ALA A 93 7.03 20.77 1.34
N ASN A 94 8.14 21.36 0.93
CA ASN A 94 8.15 22.64 0.20
C ASN A 94 8.34 22.42 -1.31
N ILE A 95 7.49 21.58 -1.90
CA ILE A 95 7.56 21.28 -3.33
C ILE A 95 7.05 22.50 -4.11
N PRO A 96 7.85 23.08 -5.03
CA PRO A 96 7.43 24.25 -5.81
C PRO A 96 6.49 23.83 -6.95
N TRP A 97 5.27 23.46 -6.59
CA TRP A 97 4.26 22.99 -7.55
C TRP A 97 3.93 24.07 -8.59
N ASN A 98 3.83 23.66 -9.85
CA ASN A 98 3.14 24.47 -10.84
C ASN A 98 1.62 24.24 -10.71
N GLU A 99 1.01 24.94 -9.75
CA GLU A 99 -0.42 24.79 -9.43
C GLU A 99 -1.32 25.05 -10.63
N GLN A 100 -0.98 26.03 -11.48
CA GLN A 100 -1.76 26.32 -12.68
C GLN A 100 -1.77 25.15 -13.66
N ALA A 101 -0.62 24.50 -13.87
CA ALA A 101 -0.53 23.31 -14.70
C ALA A 101 -1.32 22.15 -14.09
N LEU A 102 -1.24 21.94 -12.77
CA LEU A 102 -1.97 20.89 -12.08
C LEU A 102 -3.48 21.08 -12.21
N ILE A 103 -3.99 22.28 -11.94
CA ILE A 103 -5.42 22.61 -12.04
C ILE A 103 -5.92 22.42 -13.47
N ALA A 104 -5.12 22.77 -14.49
CA ALA A 104 -5.50 22.57 -15.89
C ALA A 104 -5.65 21.10 -16.31
N THR A 105 -5.09 20.15 -15.53
CA THR A 105 -5.28 18.71 -15.75
C THR A 105 -6.54 18.13 -15.11
N LEU A 106 -7.15 18.85 -14.15
CA LEU A 106 -8.43 18.48 -13.57
C LEU A 106 -9.52 18.81 -14.63
N ARG A 107 -10.07 17.77 -15.25
CA ARG A 107 -11.19 17.89 -16.21
C ARG A 107 -12.52 17.62 -15.52
#